data_AF-A0A1H9U3D4-F1
#
_entry.id   AF-A0A1H9U3D4-F1
#
_cell.length_a   1.000
_cell.length_b   1.000
_cell.length_c   1.000
_cell.angle_alpha   90.00
_cell.angle_beta   90.00
_cell.angle_gamma   90.00
#
_symmetry.space_group_name_H-M   'P 1'
#
loop_
_entity.id
_entity.type
_entity.pdbx_description
1 polymer ?
#
loop_
_entity_poly.entity_id
_entity_poly.type
_entity_poly.pdbx_seq_one_letter_code
_entity_poly.pdbx_strand_id
1 'polypeptide(L)' 'MGNVINLRQARKARQRTDKAREAEANRAKFGRTKAQKAADAAEEQKKTSRLDGAYREDRSNMDDE' A
#
# COMPACT_ATOMS: atom_id res chain seq x y z
N MET A 1 3.11 46.94 -14.21
CA MET A 1 2.37 45.66 -14.18
C MET A 1 3.08 44.74 -13.20
N GLY A 2 2.56 44.58 -11.98
CA GLY A 2 3.20 43.77 -10.94
C GLY A 2 2.69 42.33 -10.99
N ASN A 3 3.58 41.37 -11.20
CA ASN A 3 3.25 39.95 -11.15
C ASN A 3 3.02 39.53 -9.68
N VAL A 4 1.76 39.55 -9.24
CA VAL A 4 1.39 39.04 -7.91
C VAL A 4 1.45 37.52 -7.94
N ILE A 5 2.51 36.94 -7.35
CA ILE A 5 2.67 35.50 -7.26
C ILE A 5 1.93 34.96 -6.04
N ASN A 6 1.04 33.99 -6.27
CA ASN A 6 0.32 33.34 -5.17
C ASN A 6 1.24 32.34 -4.42
N LEU A 7 1.78 32.79 -3.29
CA LEU A 7 2.67 31.98 -2.45
C LEU A 7 2.01 30.73 -1.86
N ARG A 8 0.68 30.66 -1.77
CA ARG A 8 -0.04 29.45 -1.32
C ARG A 8 0.00 28.37 -2.39
N GLN A 9 -0.20 28.74 -3.66
CA GLN A 9 -0.08 27.82 -4.78
C GLN A 9 1.36 27.31 -4.94
N ALA A 10 2.35 28.20 -4.85
CA ALA A 10 3.76 27.83 -4.89
C ALA A 10 4.14 26.82 -3.78
N ARG A 11 3.68 27.06 -2.54
CA ARG A 11 3.87 26.13 -1.43
C ARG A 11 3.21 24.77 -1.66
N LYS A 12 1.97 24.75 -2.17
CA LYS A 12 1.28 23.50 -2.51
C LYS A 12 1.99 22.72 -3.62
N ALA A 13 2.51 23.41 -4.63
CA ALA A 13 3.27 22.78 -5.70
C ALA A 13 4.52 22.09 -5.15
N ARG A 14 5.29 22.80 -4.31
CA ARG A 14 6.48 22.24 -3.64
C ARG A 14 6.14 21.03 -2.76
N GLN A 15 5.08 21.10 -1.96
CA GLN A 15 4.64 19.95 -1.15
C GLN A 15 4.26 18.74 -2.00
N ARG A 16 3.63 18.94 -3.16
CA ARG A 16 3.31 17.84 -4.08
C ARG A 16 4.57 17.23 -4.68
N THR A 17 5.54 18.04 -5.08
CA THR A 17 6.81 17.52 -5.62
C THR A 17 7.61 16.77 -4.57
N ASP A 18 7.65 17.27 -3.33
CA ASP A 18 8.40 16.63 -2.24
C ASP A 18 7.79 15.26 -1.91
N LYS A 19 6.46 15.17 -1.81
CA LYS A 19 5.73 13.89 -1.64
C LYS A 19 6.00 12.90 -2.78
N ALA A 20 6.10 13.38 -4.01
CA ALA A 20 6.39 12.51 -5.16
C ALA A 20 7.81 11.92 -5.07
N ARG A 21 8.80 12.74 -4.68
CA ARG A 21 10.19 12.27 -4.47
C ARG A 21 10.29 11.28 -3.33
N GLU A 22 9.62 11.53 -2.21
CA GLU A 22 9.56 10.58 -1.09
C GLU A 22 8.92 9.25 -1.51
N ALA A 23 7.84 9.29 -2.30
CA ALA A 23 7.21 8.09 -2.83
C ALA A 23 8.15 7.29 -3.74
N GLU A 24 8.91 7.96 -4.60
CA GLU A 24 9.93 7.33 -5.45
C GLU A 24 11.08 6.73 -4.62
N ALA A 25 11.60 7.46 -3.63
CA ALA A 25 12.62 6.96 -2.72
C ALA A 25 12.11 5.73 -1.94
N ASN A 26 10.84 5.73 -1.52
CA ASN A 26 10.23 4.59 -0.85
C ASN A 26 10.03 3.39 -1.79
N ARG A 27 9.72 3.61 -3.08
CA ARG A 27 9.69 2.54 -4.09
C ARG A 27 11.06 1.89 -4.25
N ALA A 28 12.12 2.70 -4.34
CA ALA A 28 13.48 2.21 -4.47
C ALA A 28 13.97 1.48 -3.20
N LYS A 29 13.71 2.06 -2.01
CA LYS A 29 14.19 1.52 -0.73
C LYS A 29 13.46 0.24 -0.30
N PHE A 30 12.14 0.21 -0.47
CA PHE A 30 11.32 -0.89 0.06
C PHE A 30 10.87 -1.88 -1.02
N GLY A 31 11.14 -1.61 -2.29
CA GLY A 31 10.87 -2.49 -3.44
C GLY A 31 9.38 -2.73 -3.74
N ARG A 32 8.48 -2.50 -2.78
CA ARG A 32 7.05 -2.72 -2.90
C ARG A 32 6.27 -1.46 -2.54
N THR A 33 5.43 -1.01 -3.46
CA THR A 33 4.45 0.07 -3.24
C THR A 33 3.33 -0.38 -2.30
N LYS A 34 2.60 0.56 -1.71
CA LYS A 34 1.40 0.27 -0.92
C LYS A 34 0.35 -0.50 -1.73
N ALA A 35 0.20 -0.19 -3.01
CA ALA A 35 -0.71 -0.89 -3.92
C ALA A 35 -0.30 -2.35 -4.14
N GLN A 36 0.99 -2.61 -4.36
CA GLN A 36 1.52 -3.97 -4.48
C GLN A 36 1.34 -4.77 -3.18
N LYS A 37 1.65 -4.18 -2.02
CA LYS A 37 1.40 -4.83 -0.72
C LYS A 37 -0.07 -5.20 -0.52
N ALA A 38 -0.99 -4.32 -0.94
CA ALA A 38 -2.43 -4.59 -0.83
C ALA A 38 -2.89 -5.70 -1.78
N ALA A 39 -2.34 -5.73 -3.01
CA ALA A 39 -2.61 -6.80 -3.96
C ALA A 39 -2.08 -8.15 -3.45
N ASP A 40 -0.83 -8.18 -2.96
CA ASP A 40 -0.20 -9.37 -2.37
C ASP A 40 -1.04 -9.90 -1.21
N ALA A 41 -1.46 -9.03 -0.28
CA ALA A 41 -2.27 -9.41 0.87
C ALA A 41 -3.65 -9.96 0.44
N ALA A 42 -4.27 -9.39 -0.59
CA ALA A 42 -5.54 -9.88 -1.12
C ALA A 42 -5.38 -11.24 -1.81
N GLU A 43 -4.26 -11.46 -2.52
CA GLU A 43 -3.95 -12.77 -3.10
C GLU A 43 -3.69 -13.82 -2.01
N GLU A 44 -2.96 -13.46 -0.96
CA GLU A 44 -2.69 -14.33 0.18
C GLU A 44 -3.99 -14.73 0.89
N GLN A 45 -4.88 -13.77 1.16
CA GLN A 45 -6.21 -14.05 1.72
C GLN A 45 -7.05 -14.97 0.83
N LYS A 46 -7.02 -14.80 -0.49
CA LYS A 46 -7.72 -15.72 -1.40
C LYS A 46 -7.14 -17.12 -1.35
N LYS A 47 -5.81 -17.24 -1.25
CA LYS A 47 -5.13 -18.54 -1.11
C LYS A 47 -5.50 -19.20 0.21
N THR A 48 -5.46 -18.48 1.32
CA THR A 48 -5.85 -19.01 2.63
C THR A 48 -7.31 -19.44 2.61
N SER A 49 -8.25 -18.58 2.20
CA SER A 49 -9.67 -18.96 2.13
C SER A 49 -9.93 -20.17 1.22
N ARG A 50 -9.19 -20.31 0.12
CA ARG A 50 -9.30 -21.48 -0.77
C ARG A 50 -8.78 -22.75 -0.10
N LEU A 51 -7.67 -22.67 0.63
CA LEU A 51 -7.10 -23.80 1.38
C LEU A 51 -8.00 -24.18 2.55
N ASP A 52 -8.57 -23.20 3.23
CA ASP A 52 -9.52 -23.37 4.34
C ASP A 52 -10.78 -24.10 3.86
N GLY A 53 -11.38 -23.65 2.74
CA GLY A 53 -12.55 -24.32 2.16
C GLY A 53 -12.25 -25.70 1.54
N ALA A 54 -10.98 -26.02 1.28
CA ALA A 54 -10.54 -27.32 0.78
C ALA A 54 -10.16 -28.30 1.90
N TYR A 55 -10.08 -27.84 3.15
CA TYR A 55 -9.74 -28.67 4.30
C TYR A 55 -10.92 -29.62 4.60
N ARG A 56 -10.65 -30.93 4.64
CA ARG A 56 -11.66 -31.98 4.87
C ARG A 56 -11.82 -32.39 6.33
N GLU A 57 -10.85 -32.07 7.18
CA GLU A 57 -10.94 -32.24 8.62
C GLU A 57 -11.35 -30.89 9.24
N ASP A 58 -12.14 -30.90 10.30
CA ASP A 58 -12.59 -29.66 10.92
C ASP A 58 -11.39 -28.97 11.57
N ARG A 59 -10.96 -27.83 11.00
CA ARG A 59 -9.81 -27.09 11.53
C ARG A 59 -10.07 -26.57 12.95
N SER A 60 -11.33 -26.55 13.39
CA SER A 60 -11.70 -26.23 14.77
C SER A 60 -11.10 -27.17 15.81
N ASN A 61 -10.71 -28.39 15.44
CA ASN A 61 -10.22 -29.40 16.39
C ASN A 61 -8.69 -29.40 16.55
N MET A 62 -7.96 -28.52 15.85
CA MET A 62 -6.49 -28.52 15.85
C MET A 62 -5.87 -27.30 16.57
N ASP A 63 -6.69 -26.30 16.92
CA ASP A 63 -6.29 -25.11 17.68
C ASP A 63 -6.53 -25.25 19.20
N ASP A 64 -6.99 -26.42 19.67
CA ASP A 64 -7.34 -26.73 21.08
C ASP A 64 -6.33 -27.65 21.82
N GLU A 65 -5.16 -27.96 21.25
CA GLU A 65 -4.02 -28.62 21.94
C GLU A 65 -2.75 -27.74 21.95
#